data_AF-A0A445C0Z9-F1
#
_entry.id   AF-A0A445C0Z9-F1
#
_cell.length_a   1.000
_cell.length_b   1.000
_cell.length_c   1.000
_cell.angle_alpha   90.00
_cell.angle_beta   90.00
_cell.angle_gamma   90.00
#
_symmetry.space_group_name_H-M   'P 1'
#
loop_
_entity.id
_entity.type
_entity.pdbx_description
1 polymer ?
#
loop_
_entity_poly.entity_id
_entity_poly.type
_entity_poly.pdbx_seq_one_letter_code
_entity_poly.pdbx_strand_id
1 'polypeptide(L)'
;MWVKQKFKYDRGTNKCVGGDCRSYTQIIWKHSKRLGCARIKCDNNIGTLVRCNYDPPGNIPVYSFQFQCVQFHYTSKFYQPSSTKIK
;
A
#
# COMPACT_ATOMS: atom_id res chain seq x y z
N MET A 1 -9.96 5.12 -2.37
CA MET A 1 -9.09 5.60 -1.28
C MET A 1 -9.34 4.75 -0.03
N TRP A 2 -8.28 4.28 0.66
CA TRP A 2 -8.33 3.13 1.58
C TRP A 2 -9.31 3.23 2.75
N VAL A 3 -9.45 4.38 3.40
CA VAL A 3 -10.38 4.57 4.54
C VAL A 3 -11.85 4.32 4.15
N LYS A 4 -12.22 4.55 2.88
CA LYS A 4 -13.59 4.30 2.39
C LYS A 4 -14.00 2.83 2.46
N GLN A 5 -13.04 1.91 2.57
CA GLN A 5 -13.34 0.49 2.78
C GLN A 5 -13.90 0.20 4.18
N LYS A 6 -13.92 1.16 5.11
CA LYS A 6 -14.56 1.03 6.43
C LYS A 6 -16.00 0.51 6.34
N PHE A 7 -16.78 1.01 5.39
CA PHE A 7 -18.18 0.58 5.19
C PHE A 7 -18.32 -0.89 4.76
N LYS A 8 -17.22 -1.51 4.32
CA LYS A 8 -17.16 -2.92 3.89
C LYS A 8 -16.60 -3.83 4.97
N TYR A 9 -16.17 -3.30 6.10
CA TYR A 9 -15.57 -4.07 7.19
C TYR A 9 -16.47 -4.06 8.41
N ASP A 10 -16.91 -5.25 8.81
CA ASP A 10 -17.58 -5.44 10.09
C ASP A 10 -16.55 -5.78 11.17
N ARG A 11 -16.44 -4.89 12.16
CA ARG A 11 -15.52 -5.04 13.29
C ARG A 11 -16.00 -6.10 14.28
N GLY A 12 -17.30 -6.34 14.41
CA GLY A 12 -17.85 -7.31 15.35
C GLY A 12 -17.49 -8.74 14.97
N THR A 13 -17.63 -9.07 13.68
CA THR A 13 -17.27 -10.39 13.16
C THR A 13 -15.83 -10.48 12.62
N ASN A 14 -15.10 -9.36 12.55
CA ASN A 14 -13.77 -9.24 11.97
C ASN A 14 -13.71 -9.73 10.50
N LYS A 15 -14.73 -9.37 9.70
CA LYS A 15 -14.90 -9.82 8.31
C LYS A 15 -15.15 -8.67 7.35
N CYS A 16 -14.76 -8.85 6.09
CA CYS A 16 -15.21 -7.98 5.02
C CYS A 16 -16.61 -8.43 4.54
N VAL A 17 -17.62 -7.57 4.67
CA VAL A 17 -19.03 -7.85 4.33
C VAL A 17 -19.47 -7.22 3.00
N GLY A 18 -18.67 -6.33 2.42
CA GLY A 18 -19.02 -5.55 1.21
C GLY A 18 -17.96 -5.58 0.10
N GLY A 19 -17.17 -6.66 0.03
CA GLY A 19 -16.02 -6.80 -0.88
C GLY A 19 -14.69 -6.44 -0.23
N ASP A 20 -13.68 -6.07 -1.03
CA ASP A 20 -12.32 -5.85 -0.50
C ASP A 20 -12.26 -4.75 0.59
N CYS A 21 -11.70 -5.13 1.73
CA CYS A 21 -11.44 -4.27 2.88
C CYS A 21 -10.00 -4.36 3.40
N ARG A 22 -9.09 -5.04 2.67
CA ARG A 22 -7.73 -5.34 3.10
C ARG A 22 -6.88 -4.09 3.34
N SER A 23 -7.11 -3.03 2.57
CA SER A 23 -6.37 -1.77 2.77
C SER A 23 -6.78 -1.08 4.07
N TYR A 24 -8.08 -1.13 4.41
CA TYR A 24 -8.58 -0.56 5.66
C TYR A 24 -8.10 -1.34 6.88
N THR A 25 -8.12 -2.68 6.84
CA THR A 25 -7.64 -3.49 7.97
C THR A 25 -6.16 -3.27 8.27
N GLN A 26 -5.33 -2.95 7.24
CA GLN A 26 -3.94 -2.57 7.46
C GLN A 26 -3.80 -1.21 8.18
N ILE A 27 -4.66 -0.24 7.85
CA ILE A 27 -4.66 1.09 8.50
C ILE A 27 -5.01 0.97 9.98
N ILE A 28 -5.99 0.13 10.32
CA ILE A 28 -6.47 -0.03 11.69
C ILE A 28 -5.75 -1.15 12.47
N TRP A 29 -4.63 -1.64 11.95
CA TRP A 29 -3.94 -2.80 12.54
C TRP A 29 -3.34 -2.44 13.90
N LYS A 30 -3.91 -3.01 14.97
CA LYS A 30 -3.57 -2.69 16.38
C LYS A 30 -2.08 -2.86 16.71
N HIS A 31 -1.43 -3.83 16.07
CA HIS A 31 -0.04 -4.18 16.35
C HIS A 31 0.97 -3.33 15.59
N SER A 32 0.57 -2.60 14.53
CA SER A 32 1.46 -1.68 13.84
C SER A 32 1.80 -0.50 14.74
N LYS A 33 3.08 -0.22 14.93
CA LYS A 33 3.59 0.88 15.78
C LYS A 33 4.25 1.99 14.98
N ARG A 34 4.78 1.65 13.80
CA ARG A 34 5.53 2.54 12.93
C ARG A 34 4.86 2.57 11.56
N LEU A 35 4.83 3.76 10.97
CA LEU A 35 4.26 4.02 9.64
C LEU A 35 5.23 4.92 8.86
N GLY A 36 5.58 4.52 7.65
CA GLY A 36 6.32 5.34 6.70
C GLY A 36 5.64 5.31 5.33
N CYS A 37 5.40 6.48 4.73
CA CYS A 37 4.75 6.56 3.42
C CYS A 37 5.61 7.33 2.43
N ALA A 38 5.50 6.96 1.16
CA ALA A 38 6.12 7.64 0.04
C ALA A 38 5.10 7.84 -1.07
N ARG A 39 5.28 8.93 -1.82
CA ARG A 39 4.49 9.27 -2.99
C ARG A 39 5.42 9.54 -4.17
N ILE A 40 5.12 8.92 -5.30
CA ILE A 40 5.88 9.07 -6.54
C ILE A 40 4.89 9.41 -7.65
N LYS A 41 5.15 10.49 -8.41
CA LYS A 41 4.43 10.77 -9.64
C LYS A 41 4.99 9.83 -10.71
N CYS A 42 4.14 8.98 -11.28
CA CYS A 42 4.54 8.10 -12.38
C CYS A 42 4.53 8.88 -13.70
N ASP A 43 5.42 8.54 -14.62
CA ASP A 43 5.50 9.16 -15.95
C ASP A 43 4.32 8.78 -16.85
N ASN A 44 4.27 9.38 -18.05
CA ASN A 44 3.29 9.05 -19.10
C ASN A 44 1.83 9.14 -18.65
N ASN A 45 1.52 10.06 -17.74
CA ASN A 45 0.18 10.29 -17.18
C ASN A 45 -0.44 9.05 -16.49
N ILE A 46 0.36 8.07 -16.05
CA ILE A 46 -0.11 6.88 -15.31
C ILE A 46 -0.71 7.28 -13.94
N GLY A 47 -0.35 8.46 -13.43
CA GLY A 47 -0.89 9.02 -12.21
C GLY A 47 0.14 9.05 -11.10
N THR A 48 -0.31 8.87 -9.86
CA THR A 48 0.55 8.98 -8.68
C THR A 48 0.44 7.72 -7.83
N LEU A 49 1.57 7.07 -7.59
CA LEU A 49 1.67 5.95 -6.70
C LEU A 49 1.89 6.45 -5.27
N VAL A 50 1.06 5.99 -4.33
CA VAL A 50 1.24 6.20 -2.89
C VAL A 50 1.39 4.84 -2.24
N ARG A 51 2.48 4.64 -1.50
CA ARG A 51 2.74 3.42 -0.73
C ARG A 51 3.03 3.78 0.72
N CYS A 52 2.52 2.96 1.63
CA CYS A 52 2.78 3.05 3.06
C CYS A 52 3.25 1.69 3.57
N ASN A 53 4.31 1.70 4.38
CA ASN A 53 4.86 0.57 5.09
C ASN A 53 4.51 0.69 6.58
N TYR A 54 4.08 -0.42 7.17
CA TYR A 54 3.67 -0.53 8.56
C TYR A 54 4.56 -1.53 9.27
N ASP A 55 4.95 -1.24 10.50
CA ASP A 55 5.77 -2.15 11.30
C ASP A 55 5.34 -2.15 12.78
N PRO A 56 5.18 -3.32 13.44
CA PRO A 56 5.09 -4.66 12.84
C PRO A 56 4.00 -4.77 11.76
N PRO A 57 4.20 -5.58 10.70
CA PRO A 57 3.25 -5.66 9.59
C PRO A 57 1.92 -6.26 10.02
N GLY A 58 0.84 -5.82 9.36
CA GLY A 58 -0.47 -6.44 9.46
C GLY A 58 -0.79 -7.31 8.26
N ASN A 59 -1.95 -7.97 8.27
CA ASN A 59 -2.49 -8.68 7.10
C ASN A 59 -1.52 -9.65 6.37
N ILE A 60 -0.73 -10.42 7.14
CA ILE A 60 0.13 -11.51 6.65
C ILE A 60 -0.81 -12.66 6.21
N PRO A 61 -0.95 -13.01 4.90
CA PRO A 61 0.12 -13.62 4.09
C PRO A 61 0.38 -12.97 2.71
N VAL A 62 1.55 -13.33 2.17
CA VAL A 62 2.32 -12.77 1.05
C VAL A 62 1.54 -12.75 -0.27
N TYR A 63 0.95 -11.62 -0.60
CA TYR A 63 0.85 -11.20 -2.00
C TYR A 63 1.31 -9.76 -2.04
N SER A 64 2.51 -9.55 -2.55
CA SER A 64 3.04 -8.25 -2.90
C SER A 64 2.04 -7.58 -3.84
N PHE A 65 1.27 -6.62 -3.32
CA PHE A 65 0.49 -5.71 -4.15
C PHE A 65 1.49 -4.92 -4.98
N GLN A 66 1.78 -5.41 -6.18
CA GLN A 66 2.76 -4.84 -7.09
C GLN A 66 2.08 -3.76 -7.93
N PHE A 67 1.62 -2.69 -7.27
CA PHE A 67 1.46 -1.42 -7.95
C PHE A 67 2.85 -0.79 -8.01
N GLN A 68 3.52 -1.00 -9.14
CA GLN A 68 4.73 -0.29 -9.52
C GLN A 68 4.38 0.72 -10.61
N CYS A 69 5.13 1.81 -10.73
CA CYS A 69 5.06 2.73 -11.88
C CYS A 69 5.57 2.10 -13.19
N VAL A 70 5.51 0.76 -13.34
CA VAL A 70 6.05 0.05 -14.51
C VAL A 70 5.10 0.21 -15.70
N GLN A 71 5.55 1.00 -16.66
CA GLN A 71 5.05 0.98 -18.03
C GLN A 71 5.20 -0.42 -18.61
N PHE A 72 4.12 -0.94 -19.21
CA PHE A 72 4.18 -2.13 -20.03
C PHE A 72 5.15 -1.90 -21.20
N HIS A 73 6.03 -2.88 -21.43
CA HIS A 73 7.02 -3.03 -22.51
C HIS A 73 8.41 -2.39 -22.34
N TYR A 74 9.35 -3.28 -22.01
CA TYR A 74 10.76 -3.32 -22.42
C TYR A 74 11.76 -2.36 -21.77
N THR A 75 12.84 -2.97 -21.26
CA THR A 75 14.12 -2.42 -20.75
C THR A 75 14.15 -1.82 -19.34
N SER A 76 14.42 -2.70 -18.38
CA SER A 76 15.55 -2.57 -17.44
C SER A 76 15.95 -1.15 -17.00
N LYS A 77 15.08 -0.44 -16.28
CA LYS A 77 15.52 0.53 -15.28
C LYS A 77 14.72 0.31 -14.01
N PHE A 78 15.30 -0.48 -13.10
CA PHE A 78 15.04 -0.32 -11.68
C PHE A 78 15.29 1.17 -11.37
N TYR A 79 14.24 1.97 -11.17
CA TYR A 79 14.39 3.13 -10.31
C TYR A 79 14.48 2.59 -8.88
N GLN A 80 15.66 2.09 -8.52
CA GLN A 80 16.08 2.13 -7.13
C GLN A 80 16.06 3.62 -6.77
N PRO A 81 15.24 4.09 -5.82
CA PRO A 81 15.53 5.37 -5.21
C PRO A 81 16.94 5.20 -4.63
N SER A 82 17.91 5.85 -5.28
CA SER A 82 19.20 6.09 -4.68
C SER A 82 18.91 6.57 -3.26
N SER A 83 19.43 5.82 -2.30
CA SER A 83 19.39 6.11 -0.88
C SER A 83 19.21 7.61 -0.61
N THR A 84 17.97 8.04 -0.35
CA THR A 84 17.75 9.37 0.21
C THR A 84 18.33 9.28 1.60
N LYS A 85 19.59 9.72 1.73
CA LYS A 85 20.22 9.92 3.03
C LYS A 85 19.26 10.79 3.83
N ILE A 86 18.75 10.21 4.91
CA ILE A 86 18.22 10.96 6.03
C ILE A 86 19.38 11.87 6.45
N LYS A 87 19.25 13.17 6.16
CA LYS A 87 20.01 14.19 6.88
C LYS A 87 19.32 14.43 8.21
#